data_AF-A0A5B0RQG8-F1
#
_entry.id   AF-A0A5B0RQG8-F1
#
_cell.length_a   1.000
_cell.length_b   1.000
_cell.length_c   1.000
_cell.angle_alpha   90.00
_cell.angle_beta   90.00
_cell.angle_gamma   90.00
#
_symmetry.space_group_name_H-M   'P 1'
#
loop_
_entity.id
_entity.type
_entity.pdbx_description
1 polymer ?
#
loop_
_entity_poly.entity_id
_entity_poly.type
_entity_poly.pdbx_seq_one_letter_code
_entity_poly.pdbx_strand_id
1 'polypeptide(L)'
;MRIRYAVDDNLWSEAAIELGTSLIPVFKLIRLFFKKLYRQRIKQEVKLFTEMCSDQLYWLDRSTDDIRKSLCSMLYSIEDPDHIDPLETRLAIMEGVKQLVTYFESYLCLINGHIIPTLFPVDTDFTSYVYFQNWYITWTTSFLLATDNSIQIAQSFGET
;
A
#
# COMPACT_ATOMS: atom_id res chain seq x y z
N MET A 1 -20.53 -15.64 47.25
CA MET A 1 -19.23 -15.82 46.58
C MET A 1 -19.36 -15.25 45.17
N ARG A 2 -18.85 -14.04 44.92
CA ARG A 2 -18.90 -13.37 43.61
C ARG A 2 -17.71 -13.85 42.79
N ILE A 3 -17.94 -14.67 41.77
CA ILE A 3 -16.92 -14.94 40.76
C ILE A 3 -16.92 -13.72 39.84
N ARG A 4 -15.88 -12.89 39.96
CA ARG A 4 -15.60 -11.83 38.99
C ARG A 4 -15.03 -12.54 37.75
N TYR A 5 -15.76 -12.48 36.65
CA TYR A 5 -15.15 -12.65 35.34
C TYR A 5 -14.20 -11.45 35.16
N ALA A 6 -12.89 -11.71 35.19
CA ALA A 6 -11.95 -10.79 34.58
C ALA A 6 -12.23 -10.88 33.08
N VAL A 7 -12.79 -9.81 32.53
CA VAL A 7 -12.66 -9.52 31.10
C VAL A 7 -11.17 -9.27 30.93
N ASP A 8 -10.44 -10.23 30.37
CA ASP A 8 -9.10 -9.94 29.86
C ASP A 8 -9.30 -8.91 28.75
N ASP A 9 -8.88 -7.68 29.04
CA ASP A 9 -8.79 -6.60 28.06
C ASP A 9 -7.86 -7.05 26.94
N ASN A 10 -8.44 -7.46 25.80
CA ASN A 10 -7.86 -7.57 24.46
C ASN A 10 -6.34 -7.33 24.38
N LEU A 11 -5.55 -8.27 24.90
CA LEU A 11 -4.10 -8.19 24.92
C LEU A 11 -3.59 -8.98 23.71
N TRP A 12 -3.32 -8.26 22.64
CA TRP A 12 -2.74 -8.79 21.42
C TRP A 12 -1.49 -9.60 21.75
N SER A 13 -1.35 -10.80 21.15
CA SER A 13 -0.14 -11.60 21.31
C SER A 13 1.08 -10.85 20.75
N GLU A 14 2.28 -11.16 21.25
CA GLU A 14 3.52 -10.57 20.73
C GLU A 14 3.65 -10.76 19.21
N ALA A 15 3.29 -11.95 18.70
CA ALA A 15 3.25 -12.24 17.27
C ALA A 15 2.23 -11.37 16.51
N ALA A 16 1.07 -11.07 17.10
CA ALA A 16 0.07 -10.19 16.48
C ALA A 16 0.53 -8.72 16.46
N ILE A 17 1.20 -8.27 17.52
CA ILE A 17 1.84 -6.95 17.59
C ILE A 17 2.94 -6.84 16.53
N GLU A 18 3.79 -7.86 16.40
CA GLU A 18 4.86 -7.89 15.40
C GLU A 18 4.29 -7.86 13.97
N LEU A 19 3.29 -8.68 13.69
CA LEU A 19 2.59 -8.69 12.41
C LEU A 19 1.99 -7.32 12.06
N GLY A 20 1.21 -6.74 12.97
CA GLY A 20 0.62 -5.41 12.78
C GLY A 20 1.68 -4.32 12.58
N THR A 21 2.77 -4.38 13.36
CA THR A 21 3.88 -3.43 13.27
C THR A 21 4.60 -3.53 11.93
N SER A 22 4.77 -4.75 11.40
CA SER A 22 5.43 -5.00 10.12
C SER A 22 4.71 -4.34 8.94
N LEU A 23 3.39 -4.12 9.03
CA LEU A 23 2.57 -3.53 7.97
C LEU A 23 2.52 -2.00 8.01
N ILE A 24 2.82 -1.38 9.15
CA ILE A 24 2.91 0.08 9.30
C ILE A 24 3.74 0.74 8.18
N PRO A 25 4.97 0.30 7.85
CA PRO A 25 5.74 0.88 6.76
C PRO A 25 5.04 0.77 5.41
N VAL A 26 4.38 -0.35 5.11
CA VAL A 26 3.60 -0.54 3.86
C VAL A 26 2.50 0.51 3.74
N PHE A 27 1.65 0.64 4.77
CA PHE A 27 0.57 1.64 4.80
C PHE A 27 1.10 3.08 4.69
N LYS A 28 2.19 3.39 5.39
CA LYS A 28 2.82 4.72 5.35
C LYS A 28 3.37 5.05 3.97
N LEU A 29 4.01 4.10 3.30
CA LEU A 29 4.58 4.29 1.97
C LEU A 29 3.49 4.47 0.92
N ILE A 30 2.41 3.69 0.98
CA ILE A 30 1.25 3.87 0.11
C ILE A 30 0.66 5.28 0.28
N ARG A 31 0.42 5.69 1.52
CA ARG A 31 -0.07 7.05 1.82
C ARG A 31 0.90 8.12 1.31
N LEU A 32 2.20 7.92 1.51
CA LEU A 32 3.24 8.85 1.07
C LEU A 32 3.21 9.02 -0.44
N PHE A 33 3.01 7.94 -1.18
CA PHE A 33 2.93 7.94 -2.63
C PHE A 33 1.77 8.77 -3.16
N PHE A 34 0.54 8.46 -2.71
CA PHE A 34 -0.64 9.23 -3.14
C PHE A 34 -0.55 10.70 -2.73
N LYS A 35 0.00 10.99 -1.54
CA LYS A 35 0.24 12.36 -1.08
C LYS A 35 1.26 13.09 -1.95
N LYS A 36 2.32 12.42 -2.42
CA LYS A 36 3.30 13.00 -3.34
C LYS A 36 2.65 13.34 -4.68
N LEU A 37 1.91 12.41 -5.28
CA LEU A 37 1.21 12.62 -6.56
C LEU A 37 0.21 13.77 -6.48
N TYR A 38 -0.64 13.78 -5.45
CA TYR A 38 -1.64 14.82 -5.24
C TYR A 38 -1.01 16.21 -5.13
N ARG A 39 0.08 16.33 -4.36
CA ARG A 39 0.82 17.59 -4.21
C ARG A 39 1.43 18.06 -5.53
N GLN A 40 1.95 17.14 -6.35
CA GLN A 40 2.52 17.51 -7.63
C GLN A 40 1.46 18.01 -8.59
N ARG A 41 0.29 17.35 -8.63
CA ARG A 41 -0.85 17.79 -9.43
C ARG A 41 -1.30 19.21 -9.09
N ILE A 42 -1.39 19.55 -7.81
CA ILE A 42 -1.77 20.91 -7.37
C ILE A 42 -0.77 21.95 -7.85
N LYS A 43 0.53 21.66 -7.77
CA LYS A 43 1.58 22.62 -8.12
C LYS A 43 1.63 22.97 -9.61
N GLN A 44 1.17 22.07 -10.47
CA GLN A 44 1.41 22.16 -11.91
C GLN A 44 0.20 22.63 -12.73
N GLU A 45 -0.97 22.93 -12.13
CA GLU A 45 -2.22 23.26 -12.87
C GLU A 45 -2.33 22.44 -14.17
N VAL A 46 -2.23 21.12 -14.01
CA VAL A 46 -2.02 20.20 -15.13
C VAL A 46 -3.18 20.28 -16.10
N LYS A 47 -2.87 20.37 -17.42
CA LYS A 47 -3.87 20.14 -18.46
C LYS A 47 -4.61 18.84 -18.17
N LEU A 48 -5.93 18.91 -18.04
CA LEU A 48 -6.79 17.76 -17.72
C LEU A 48 -6.81 16.68 -18.84
N PHE A 49 -6.05 16.89 -19.90
CA PHE A 49 -5.98 16.00 -21.05
C PHE A 49 -4.83 15.02 -20.86
N THR A 50 -5.18 13.75 -20.65
CA THR A 50 -4.25 12.62 -20.76
C THR A 50 -4.45 11.99 -22.14
N GLU A 51 -3.42 11.34 -22.68
CA GLU A 51 -3.54 10.55 -23.92
C GLU A 51 -4.10 9.14 -23.66
N MET A 52 -4.53 8.84 -22.42
CA MET A 52 -5.04 7.52 -22.06
C MET A 52 -6.34 7.21 -22.80
N CYS A 53 -6.43 6.01 -23.36
CA CYS A 53 -7.70 5.50 -23.86
C CYS A 53 -8.66 5.14 -22.70
N SER A 54 -9.93 4.92 -23.01
CA SER A 54 -10.95 4.56 -22.02
C SER A 54 -10.58 3.30 -21.22
N ASP A 55 -9.96 2.30 -21.85
CA ASP A 55 -9.51 1.09 -21.16
C ASP A 55 -8.39 1.40 -20.16
N GLN A 56 -7.42 2.25 -20.53
CA GLN A 56 -6.33 2.65 -19.64
C GLN A 56 -6.85 3.47 -18.44
N LEU A 57 -7.83 4.36 -18.65
CA LEU A 57 -8.49 5.09 -17.58
C LEU A 57 -9.26 4.15 -16.64
N TYR A 58 -9.96 3.18 -17.20
CA TYR A 58 -10.66 2.15 -16.43
C TYR A 58 -9.69 1.35 -15.55
N TRP A 59 -8.56 0.91 -16.11
CA TRP A 59 -7.54 0.18 -15.35
C TRP A 59 -6.88 1.04 -14.27
N LEU A 60 -6.65 2.32 -14.54
CA LEU A 60 -6.11 3.25 -13.54
C LEU A 60 -7.04 3.36 -12.32
N ASP A 61 -8.33 3.61 -12.56
CA ASP A 61 -9.36 3.71 -11.51
C ASP A 61 -9.48 2.38 -10.76
N ARG A 62 -9.59 1.27 -11.49
CA ARG A 62 -9.68 -0.07 -10.93
C ARG A 62 -8.50 -0.42 -10.02
N SER A 63 -7.27 -0.12 -10.44
CA SER A 63 -6.08 -0.35 -9.60
C SER A 63 -6.13 0.43 -8.28
N THR A 64 -6.68 1.66 -8.27
CA THR A 64 -6.84 2.40 -7.00
C THR A 64 -7.86 1.74 -6.06
N ASP A 65 -8.96 1.22 -6.62
CA ASP A 65 -9.97 0.51 -5.83
C ASP A 65 -9.46 -0.84 -5.33
N ASP A 66 -8.69 -1.57 -6.15
CA ASP A 66 -8.07 -2.84 -5.79
C ASP A 66 -7.00 -2.66 -4.69
N ILE A 67 -6.18 -1.59 -4.75
CA ILE A 67 -5.29 -1.20 -3.65
C ILE A 67 -6.10 -0.95 -2.37
N ARG A 68 -7.16 -0.14 -2.44
CA ARG A 68 -8.00 0.17 -1.28
C ARG A 68 -8.62 -1.09 -0.67
N LYS A 69 -9.16 -1.99 -1.50
CA LYS A 69 -9.74 -3.27 -1.07
C LYS A 69 -8.72 -4.14 -0.35
N SER A 70 -7.51 -4.27 -0.91
CA SER A 70 -6.43 -5.04 -0.27
C SER A 70 -6.06 -4.47 1.10
N LEU A 71 -5.96 -3.14 1.23
CA LEU A 71 -5.69 -2.48 2.52
C LEU A 71 -6.79 -2.76 3.55
N CYS A 72 -8.06 -2.65 3.16
CA CYS A 72 -9.19 -2.94 4.05
C CYS A 72 -9.21 -4.41 4.48
N SER A 73 -8.93 -5.34 3.56
CA SER A 73 -8.88 -6.77 3.87
C SER A 73 -7.79 -7.11 4.89
N MET A 74 -6.59 -6.52 4.72
CA MET A 74 -5.51 -6.72 5.68
C MET A 74 -5.83 -6.11 7.04
N LEU A 75 -6.39 -4.90 7.09
CA LEU A 75 -6.79 -4.27 8.35
C LEU A 75 -7.84 -5.11 9.10
N TYR A 76 -8.84 -5.62 8.38
CA TYR A 76 -9.85 -6.50 8.95
C TYR A 76 -9.24 -7.78 9.55
N SER A 77 -8.25 -8.36 8.86
CA SER A 77 -7.55 -9.56 9.33
C SER A 77 -6.69 -9.30 10.58
N ILE A 78 -6.31 -8.04 10.82
CA ILE A 78 -5.54 -7.65 11.99
C ILE A 78 -6.48 -7.31 13.14
N GLU A 79 -7.54 -6.52 12.91
CA GLU A 79 -8.42 -5.95 13.96
C GLU A 79 -9.22 -6.96 14.79
N ASP A 80 -9.44 -8.19 14.29
CA ASP A 80 -10.17 -9.23 15.01
C ASP A 80 -9.42 -10.58 15.03
N PRO A 81 -8.26 -10.66 15.70
CA PRO A 81 -7.45 -11.88 15.73
C PRO A 81 -8.04 -12.96 16.64
N ASP A 82 -8.97 -12.62 17.54
CA ASP A 82 -9.64 -13.58 18.43
C ASP A 82 -10.76 -14.35 17.73
N HIS A 83 -11.26 -13.87 16.58
CA HIS A 83 -12.30 -14.54 15.78
C HIS A 83 -11.77 -15.15 14.47
N ILE A 84 -10.56 -14.81 14.04
CA ILE A 84 -9.95 -15.28 12.79
C ILE A 84 -8.81 -16.24 13.11
N ASP A 85 -8.86 -17.42 12.50
CA ASP A 85 -7.84 -18.46 12.69
C ASP A 85 -6.44 -17.93 12.29
N PRO A 86 -5.37 -18.23 13.05
CA PRO A 86 -4.02 -17.74 12.74
C PRO A 86 -3.54 -18.07 11.32
N LEU A 87 -3.94 -19.22 10.76
CA LEU A 87 -3.64 -19.59 9.38
C LEU A 87 -4.37 -18.67 8.40
N GLU A 88 -5.63 -18.36 8.65
CA GLU A 88 -6.42 -17.45 7.82
C GLU A 88 -5.82 -16.04 7.82
N THR A 89 -5.48 -15.51 8.99
CA THR A 89 -4.80 -14.21 9.13
C THR A 89 -3.49 -14.19 8.35
N ARG A 90 -2.64 -15.22 8.53
CA ARG A 90 -1.38 -15.36 7.79
C ARG A 90 -1.59 -15.32 6.28
N LEU A 91 -2.51 -16.14 5.76
CA LEU A 91 -2.78 -16.22 4.33
C LEU A 91 -3.34 -14.91 3.78
N ALA A 92 -4.27 -14.28 4.51
CA ALA A 92 -4.88 -13.01 4.12
C ALA A 92 -3.85 -11.87 4.05
N ILE A 93 -2.95 -11.76 5.02
CA ILE A 93 -1.88 -10.75 4.99
C ILE A 93 -0.91 -11.01 3.85
N MET A 94 -0.42 -12.25 3.70
CA MET A 94 0.53 -12.59 2.63
C MET A 94 -0.06 -12.31 1.24
N GLU A 95 -1.31 -12.70 1.01
CA GLU A 95 -2.00 -12.46 -0.25
C GLU A 95 -2.25 -10.97 -0.47
N GLY A 96 -2.74 -10.26 0.55
CA GLY A 96 -2.97 -8.81 0.46
C GLY A 96 -1.71 -8.04 0.11
N VAL A 97 -0.57 -8.36 0.74
CA VAL A 97 0.72 -7.72 0.45
C VAL A 97 1.21 -8.03 -0.96
N LYS A 98 1.11 -9.29 -1.43
CA LYS A 98 1.48 -9.66 -2.81
C LYS A 98 0.62 -8.93 -3.83
N GLN A 99 -0.69 -8.89 -3.60
CA GLN A 99 -1.63 -8.18 -4.46
C GLN A 99 -1.30 -6.69 -4.53
N LEU A 100 -0.91 -6.06 -3.42
CA LEU A 100 -0.47 -4.66 -3.44
C LEU A 100 0.69 -4.44 -4.40
N VAL A 101 1.70 -5.32 -4.40
CA VAL A 101 2.84 -5.21 -5.33
C VAL A 101 2.33 -5.25 -6.77
N THR A 102 1.52 -6.24 -7.14
CA THR A 102 0.97 -6.38 -8.50
C THR A 102 0.08 -5.19 -8.91
N TYR A 103 -0.77 -4.70 -8.01
CA TYR A 103 -1.61 -3.54 -8.29
C TYR A 103 -0.77 -2.27 -8.48
N PHE A 104 0.27 -2.09 -7.67
CA PHE A 104 1.19 -0.97 -7.84
C PHE A 104 1.99 -1.08 -9.13
N GLU A 105 2.46 -2.25 -9.54
CA GLU A 105 3.14 -2.42 -10.84
C GLU A 105 2.25 -1.95 -12.01
N SER A 106 0.99 -2.40 -12.02
CA SER A 106 0.00 -2.02 -13.03
C SER A 106 -0.31 -0.52 -13.01
N TYR A 107 -0.54 0.02 -11.80
CA TYR A 107 -0.82 1.44 -11.60
C TYR A 107 0.36 2.31 -12.03
N LEU A 108 1.59 1.90 -11.70
CA LEU A 108 2.82 2.62 -12.01
C LEU A 108 3.15 2.61 -13.49
N CYS A 109 2.82 1.55 -14.21
CA CYS A 109 2.92 1.52 -15.67
C CYS A 109 2.11 2.66 -16.30
N LEU A 110 0.85 2.83 -15.88
CA LEU A 110 -0.03 3.89 -16.38
C LEU A 110 0.42 5.28 -15.91
N ILE A 111 0.82 5.42 -14.65
CA ILE A 111 1.32 6.68 -14.10
C ILE A 111 2.56 7.15 -14.85
N ASN A 112 3.55 6.28 -15.03
CA ASN A 112 4.80 6.63 -15.69
C ASN A 112 4.62 6.90 -17.19
N GLY A 113 3.70 6.19 -17.86
CA GLY A 113 3.43 6.37 -19.28
C GLY A 113 2.64 7.63 -19.59
N HIS A 114 1.68 8.00 -18.75
CA HIS A 114 0.65 8.99 -19.10
C HIS A 114 0.54 10.17 -18.16
N ILE A 115 0.87 10.01 -16.89
CA ILE A 115 0.62 11.06 -15.87
C ILE A 115 1.91 11.82 -15.56
N ILE A 116 3.04 11.13 -15.41
CA ILE A 116 4.34 11.77 -15.16
C ILE A 116 4.76 12.71 -16.29
N PRO A 117 4.66 12.35 -17.60
CA PRO A 117 5.01 13.27 -18.67
C PRO A 117 4.16 14.55 -18.69
N THR A 118 2.88 14.45 -18.30
CA THR A 118 1.99 15.61 -18.18
C THR A 118 2.27 16.43 -16.92
N LEU A 119 2.66 15.78 -15.82
CA LEU A 119 3.04 16.42 -14.56
C LEU A 119 4.44 17.02 -14.56
N PHE A 120 5.27 16.70 -15.55
CA PHE A 120 6.64 17.19 -15.67
C PHE A 120 7.04 17.21 -17.15
N PRO A 121 6.57 18.19 -17.94
CA PRO A 121 6.97 18.29 -19.33
C PRO A 121 8.49 18.53 -19.40
N VAL A 122 9.21 17.62 -20.06
CA VAL A 122 10.68 17.57 -20.08
C VAL A 122 11.28 18.89 -20.55
N ASP A 123 10.63 19.55 -21.49
CA ASP A 123 11.10 20.81 -22.09
C ASP A 123 11.01 22.01 -21.15
N THR A 124 10.22 21.91 -20.07
CA THR A 124 9.94 23.05 -19.17
C THR A 124 10.30 22.81 -17.71
N ASP A 125 10.33 21.55 -17.24
CA ASP A 125 10.54 21.24 -15.82
C ASP A 125 11.41 19.99 -15.58
N PHE A 126 12.53 19.91 -16.30
CA PHE A 126 13.49 18.80 -16.20
C PHE A 126 14.01 18.58 -14.77
N THR A 127 14.28 19.65 -14.02
CA THR A 127 14.79 19.53 -12.64
C THR A 127 13.78 18.87 -11.72
N SER A 128 12.50 19.24 -11.80
CA SER A 128 11.47 18.60 -10.97
C SER A 128 11.19 17.17 -11.40
N TYR A 129 11.30 16.87 -12.71
CA TYR A 129 11.26 15.50 -13.23
C TYR A 129 12.36 14.64 -12.58
N VAL A 130 13.62 15.08 -12.63
CA VAL A 130 14.75 14.34 -12.03
C VAL A 130 14.56 14.15 -10.52
N TYR A 131 14.10 15.19 -9.82
CA TYR A 131 13.80 15.08 -8.38
C TYR A 131 12.68 14.08 -8.09
N PHE A 132 11.63 14.06 -8.91
CA PHE A 132 10.55 13.08 -8.77
C PHE A 132 11.03 11.66 -9.05
N GLN A 133 11.82 11.45 -10.11
CA GLN A 133 12.39 10.15 -10.46
C GLN A 133 13.28 9.59 -9.34
N ASN A 134 14.17 10.41 -8.78
CA ASN A 134 15.01 9.99 -7.64
C ASN A 134 14.16 9.60 -6.43
N TRP A 135 13.16 10.43 -6.08
CA TRP A 135 12.24 10.11 -5.00
C TRP A 135 11.45 8.83 -5.27
N TYR A 136 11.03 8.61 -6.52
CA TYR A 136 10.26 7.45 -6.95
C TYR A 136 11.08 6.15 -6.84
N ILE A 137 12.36 6.17 -7.22
CA ILE A 137 13.29 5.05 -7.05
C ILE A 137 13.42 4.72 -5.56
N THR A 138 13.70 5.71 -4.71
CA THR A 138 13.80 5.50 -3.25
C THR A 138 12.52 4.94 -2.66
N TRP A 139 11.36 5.45 -3.10
CA TRP A 139 10.07 4.97 -2.65
C TRP A 139 9.84 3.51 -3.08
N THR A 140 10.14 3.15 -4.32
CA THR A 140 9.95 1.79 -4.86
C THR A 140 10.79 0.79 -4.09
N THR A 141 12.08 1.08 -3.87
CA THR A 141 12.96 0.22 -3.06
C THR A 141 12.42 0.06 -1.64
N SER A 142 12.00 1.16 -1.01
CA SER A 142 11.47 1.13 0.36
C SER A 142 10.16 0.34 0.44
N PHE A 143 9.30 0.45 -0.57
CA PHE A 143 8.03 -0.26 -0.65
C PHE A 143 8.25 -1.75 -0.78
N LEU A 144 9.10 -2.18 -1.71
CA LEU A 144 9.42 -3.60 -1.91
C LEU A 144 10.07 -4.23 -0.66
N LEU A 145 10.99 -3.52 -0.01
CA LEU A 145 11.60 -3.98 1.24
C LEU A 145 10.57 -4.11 2.37
N ALA A 146 9.67 -3.15 2.50
CA ALA A 146 8.61 -3.21 3.51
C ALA A 146 7.66 -4.39 3.25
N THR A 147 7.26 -4.60 1.99
CA THR A 147 6.36 -5.72 1.63
C THR A 147 7.03 -7.08 1.84
N ASP A 148 8.30 -7.22 1.49
CA ASP A 148 9.05 -8.47 1.72
C ASP A 148 9.18 -8.78 3.21
N ASN A 149 9.54 -7.77 4.02
CA ASN A 149 9.56 -7.91 5.47
C ASN A 149 8.20 -8.30 6.05
N SER A 150 7.10 -7.67 5.61
CA SER A 150 5.75 -8.05 6.07
C SER A 150 5.38 -9.48 5.70
N ILE A 151 5.79 -9.96 4.51
CA ILE A 151 5.56 -11.35 4.09
C ILE A 151 6.34 -12.32 4.98
N GLN A 152 7.61 -12.03 5.28
CA GLN A 152 8.44 -12.88 6.14
C GLN A 152 7.84 -12.99 7.56
N ILE A 153 7.42 -11.87 8.15
CA ILE A 153 6.78 -11.86 9.48
C ILE A 153 5.43 -12.60 9.46
N ALA A 154 4.63 -12.42 8.39
CA ALA A 154 3.37 -13.14 8.24
C ALA A 154 3.59 -14.65 8.12
N GLN A 155 4.65 -15.11 7.46
CA GLN A 155 4.95 -16.54 7.33
C GLN A 155 5.16 -17.21 8.70
N SER A 156 5.89 -16.56 9.60
CA SER A 156 6.14 -17.04 10.96
C SER A 156 4.95 -16.90 11.92
N PHE A 157 3.86 -16.25 11.50
CA PHE A 157 2.69 -16.04 12.35
C PHE A 157 1.94 -17.35 12.62
N GLY A 158 1.76 -17.69 13.91
CA GLY A 158 1.07 -18.90 14.35
C GLY A 158 1.91 -20.19 14.33
N GLU A 159 3.23 -20.08 14.11
CA GLU A 159 4.16 -21.23 14.14
C GLU A 159 4.73 -21.56 15.55
N THR A 160 4.16 -20.98 16.61
CA THR A 160 4.57 -21.15 18.02
C THR A 160 3.38 -21.39 18.93
#